data_AF-A0AAV0YNG8-F1
#
_entry.id   AF-A0AAV0YNG8-F1
#
_cell.length_a   1.000
_cell.length_b   1.000
_cell.length_c   1.000
_cell.angle_alpha   90.00
_cell.angle_beta   90.00
_cell.angle_gamma   90.00
#
_symmetry.space_group_name_H-M   'P 1'
#
loop_
_entity.id
_entity.type
_entity.pdbx_description
1 polymer ?
#
loop_
_entity_poly.entity_id
_entity_poly.type
_entity_poly.pdbx_seq_one_letter_code
_entity_poly.pdbx_strand_id
1 'polypeptide(L)'
;MGGDEVKFVIEKEVTNSDVTQTNGRLSIPKGKINESFLTPAEESYLDYERNKQEKIADIYVSLLDHDLNLWDEMCLKKWKMETAEVYNITDGWNELVEDNKWKKDQKVLVQLWSFRRNHKLYFALVKLSKDE
;
A
#
# COMPACT_ATOMS: atom_id res chain seq x y z
N MET A 1 -18.80 8.80 2.32
CA MET A 1 -17.53 9.19 1.68
C MET A 1 -17.77 9.33 0.18
N GLY A 2 -17.37 10.44 -0.45
CA GLY A 2 -17.66 10.75 -1.86
C GLY A 2 -16.45 10.58 -2.78
N GLY A 3 -15.88 9.37 -2.78
CA GLY A 3 -14.78 9.04 -3.69
C GLY A 3 -15.28 8.41 -5.00
N ASP A 4 -14.48 8.55 -6.05
CA ASP A 4 -14.70 7.97 -7.38
C ASP A 4 -13.55 7.04 -7.78
N GLU A 5 -13.63 6.45 -8.97
CA GLU A 5 -12.60 5.57 -9.54
C GLU A 5 -12.15 4.45 -8.58
N VAL A 6 -13.11 3.76 -7.96
CA VAL A 6 -12.80 2.65 -7.05
C VAL A 6 -12.20 1.49 -7.87
N LYS A 7 -11.02 1.01 -7.44
CA LYS A 7 -10.28 -0.09 -8.08
C LYS A 7 -9.86 -1.13 -7.05
N PHE A 8 -10.09 -2.40 -7.35
CA PHE A 8 -9.56 -3.51 -6.59
C PHE A 8 -8.07 -3.72 -6.92
N VAL A 9 -7.18 -3.41 -5.98
CA VAL A 9 -5.73 -3.48 -6.22
C VAL A 9 -5.23 -4.91 -6.08
N ILE A 10 -5.40 -5.51 -4.90
CA ILE A 10 -4.89 -6.85 -4.59
C ILE A 10 -5.63 -7.47 -3.42
N GLU A 11 -5.79 -8.79 -3.43
CA GLU A 11 -6.03 -9.59 -2.23
C GLU A 11 -4.78 -10.40 -1.92
N LYS A 12 -4.33 -10.36 -0.67
CA LYS A 12 -3.15 -11.11 -0.23
C LYS A 12 -3.19 -11.38 1.26
N GLU A 13 -2.47 -12.43 1.68
CA GLU A 13 -2.09 -12.55 3.07
C GLU A 13 -0.99 -11.52 3.39
N VAL A 14 -1.14 -10.80 4.51
CA VAL A 14 -0.08 -9.96 5.06
C VAL A 14 1.08 -10.88 5.43
N THR A 15 2.25 -10.64 4.86
CA THR A 15 3.39 -11.55 5.03
C THR A 15 4.25 -11.13 6.21
N ASN A 16 5.16 -12.01 6.65
CA ASN A 16 6.17 -11.68 7.65
C ASN A 16 7.03 -10.48 7.27
N SER A 17 7.27 -10.23 5.97
CA SER A 17 8.01 -9.04 5.55
C SER A 17 7.22 -7.77 5.77
N ASP A 18 5.89 -7.80 5.60
CA ASP A 18 5.02 -6.65 5.80
C ASP A 18 4.87 -6.30 7.29
N VAL A 19 4.95 -7.29 8.19
CA VAL A 19 4.85 -7.10 9.66
C VAL A 19 6.21 -6.78 10.30
N THR A 20 7.32 -7.01 9.60
CA THR A 20 8.65 -6.77 10.17
C THR A 20 8.93 -5.28 10.28
N GLN A 21 9.07 -4.78 11.50
CA GLN A 21 9.28 -3.36 11.80
C GLN A 21 10.41 -2.70 11.00
N THR A 22 11.52 -3.41 10.77
CA THR A 22 12.66 -2.88 9.99
C THR A 22 12.35 -2.68 8.50
N ASN A 23 11.31 -3.33 7.97
CA ASN A 23 10.89 -3.17 6.59
C ASN A 23 9.90 -2.00 6.40
N GLY A 24 9.05 -1.73 7.41
CA GLY A 24 8.24 -0.52 7.48
C GLY A 24 7.24 -0.32 6.35
N ARG A 25 6.71 -1.40 5.76
CA ARG A 25 5.92 -1.29 4.51
C ARG A 25 4.92 -2.41 4.28
N LEU A 26 3.84 -2.08 3.56
CA LEU A 26 2.99 -3.07 2.87
C LEU A 26 3.43 -3.22 1.43
N SER A 27 3.82 -4.44 1.05
CA SER A 27 4.28 -4.76 -0.31
C SER A 27 3.12 -5.12 -1.24
N ILE A 28 3.07 -4.49 -2.41
CA ILE A 28 2.10 -4.70 -3.49
C ILE A 28 2.89 -5.09 -4.75
N PRO A 29 3.12 -6.40 -5.00
CA PRO A 29 3.88 -6.85 -6.15
C PRO A 29 3.16 -6.46 -7.45
N LYS A 30 3.85 -5.76 -8.36
CA LYS A 30 3.22 -5.22 -9.58
C LYS A 30 2.55 -6.31 -10.43
N GLY A 31 3.17 -7.48 -10.53
CA GLY A 31 2.63 -8.64 -11.26
C GLY A 31 1.43 -9.34 -10.61
N LYS A 32 0.93 -8.85 -9.46
CA LYS A 32 -0.24 -9.38 -8.74
C LYS A 32 -1.37 -8.36 -8.61
N ILE A 33 -1.23 -7.19 -9.24
CA ILE A 33 -2.28 -6.16 -9.25
C ILE A 33 -3.41 -6.62 -10.17
N ASN A 34 -4.66 -6.50 -9.68
CA ASN A 34 -5.86 -6.82 -10.45
C ASN A 34 -6.26 -5.66 -11.36
N GLU A 35 -6.41 -4.47 -10.80
CA GLU A 35 -6.73 -3.26 -11.54
C GLU A 35 -5.64 -2.19 -11.38
N SER A 36 -5.23 -1.58 -12.50
CA SER A 36 -4.33 -0.43 -12.44
C SER A 36 -5.00 0.72 -11.70
N PHE A 37 -4.30 1.24 -10.69
CA PHE A 37 -4.81 2.30 -9.80
C PHE A 37 -4.07 3.63 -9.94
N LEU A 38 -2.94 3.63 -10.65
CA LEU A 38 -2.14 4.82 -10.93
C LEU A 38 -2.55 5.43 -12.26
N THR A 39 -2.52 6.76 -12.31
CA THR A 39 -2.50 7.46 -13.59
C THR A 39 -1.14 7.25 -14.28
N PRO A 40 -1.06 7.38 -15.62
CA PRO A 40 0.22 7.26 -16.33
C PRO A 40 1.29 8.23 -15.82
N ALA A 41 0.89 9.43 -15.37
CA ALA A 41 1.79 10.42 -14.81
C ALA A 41 2.35 9.99 -13.44
N GLU A 42 1.52 9.42 -12.57
CA GLU A 42 1.97 8.91 -11.26
C GLU A 42 2.87 7.68 -11.41
N GLU A 43 2.54 6.75 -12.31
CA GLU A 43 3.41 5.59 -12.58
C GLU A 43 4.77 6.04 -13.13
N SER A 44 4.78 6.96 -14.10
CA SER A 44 6.03 7.52 -14.65
C SER A 44 6.85 8.28 -13.61
N TYR A 45 6.19 8.98 -12.68
CA TYR A 45 6.87 9.68 -11.59
C TYR A 45 7.50 8.71 -10.59
N LEU A 46 6.80 7.63 -10.24
CA LEU A 46 7.34 6.59 -9.36
C LEU A 46 8.46 5.76 -10.01
N ASP A 47 8.51 5.69 -11.35
CA ASP A 47 9.62 5.12 -12.10
C ASP A 47 10.89 6.00 -12.09
N TYR A 48 10.76 7.26 -11.66
CA TYR A 48 11.88 8.17 -11.63
C TYR A 48 12.80 7.87 -10.43
N GLU A 49 13.83 7.06 -10.68
CA GLU A 49 14.98 6.98 -9.79
C GLU A 49 15.81 8.26 -9.93
N ARG A 50 15.75 9.15 -8.93
CA ARG A 50 16.76 10.21 -8.83
C ARG A 50 18.12 9.52 -8.62
N ASN A 51 19.17 10.05 -9.26
CA ASN A 51 20.55 9.51 -9.22
C ASN A 51 20.96 9.10 -7.80
N LYS A 52 21.95 8.18 -7.67
CA LYS A 52 22.44 7.51 -6.42
C LYS A 52 22.58 8.33 -5.11
N GLN A 53 22.42 9.65 -5.15
CA GLN A 53 22.50 10.57 -4.01
C GLN A 53 21.13 11.17 -3.60
N GLU A 54 20.05 10.87 -4.30
CA GLU A 54 18.73 11.46 -4.07
C GLU A 54 17.66 10.43 -3.65
N LYS A 55 16.59 10.93 -3.02
CA LYS A 55 15.48 10.11 -2.52
C LYS A 55 14.71 9.46 -3.66
N ILE A 56 14.28 8.20 -3.45
CA ILE A 56 13.30 7.51 -4.31
C ILE A 56 12.03 8.38 -4.38
N ALA A 57 11.47 8.53 -5.58
CA ALA A 57 10.22 9.26 -5.76
C ALA A 57 9.07 8.61 -4.96
N ASP A 58 8.28 9.46 -4.29
CA ASP A 58 7.15 9.05 -3.47
C ASP A 58 5.92 9.93 -3.73
N ILE A 59 4.75 9.32 -3.61
CA ILE A 59 3.47 10.01 -3.69
C ILE A 59 2.81 9.92 -2.33
N TYR A 60 2.38 11.05 -1.78
CA TYR A 60 1.57 11.07 -0.57
C TYR A 60 0.18 10.48 -0.85
N VAL A 61 -0.22 9.55 0.00
CA VAL A 61 -1.51 8.87 -0.04
C VAL A 61 -2.11 8.86 1.36
N SER A 62 -3.43 8.66 1.43
CA SER A 62 -4.07 8.31 2.70
C SER A 62 -4.60 6.89 2.63
N LEU A 63 -4.63 6.19 3.75
CA LEU A 63 -5.17 4.85 3.87
C LEU A 63 -6.27 4.82 4.91
N LEU A 64 -7.45 4.37 4.51
CA LEU A 64 -8.53 4.03 5.43
C LEU A 64 -8.35 2.58 5.86
N ASP A 65 -8.13 2.33 7.15
CA ASP A 65 -7.97 0.97 7.65
C ASP A 65 -9.33 0.26 7.86
N HIS A 66 -9.27 -0.97 8.36
CA HIS A 66 -10.47 -1.80 8.55
C HIS A 66 -11.37 -1.34 9.71
N ASP A 67 -10.83 -0.54 10.64
CA ASP A 67 -11.57 0.08 11.74
C ASP A 67 -12.06 1.49 11.38
N LEU A 68 -11.92 1.88 10.10
CA LEU A 68 -12.29 3.18 9.54
C LEU A 68 -11.44 4.34 10.07
N ASN A 69 -10.25 4.08 10.60
CA ASN A 69 -9.28 5.11 10.90
C ASN A 69 -8.60 5.56 9.62
N LEU A 70 -8.45 6.89 9.47
CA LEU A 70 -7.75 7.48 8.34
C LEU A 70 -6.30 7.74 8.73
N TRP A 71 -5.39 7.08 8.02
CA TRP A 71 -3.95 7.24 8.09
C TRP A 71 -3.52 8.19 6.98
N ASP A 72 -3.33 9.47 7.31
CA ASP A 72 -2.83 10.48 6.38
C ASP A 72 -1.29 10.49 6.31
N GLU A 73 -0.74 11.17 5.30
CA GLU A 73 0.72 11.35 5.09
C GLU A 73 1.52 10.06 4.88
N MET A 74 0.85 8.96 4.54
CA MET A 74 1.53 7.76 4.06
C MET A 74 2.16 8.01 2.69
N CYS A 75 3.14 7.18 2.34
CA CYS A 75 3.82 7.28 1.05
C CYS A 75 3.66 6.01 0.22
N LEU A 76 3.36 6.18 -1.06
CA LEU A 76 3.50 5.12 -2.06
C LEU A 76 4.84 5.27 -2.77
N LYS A 77 5.64 4.20 -2.79
CA LYS A 77 6.95 4.14 -3.45
C LYS A 77 7.01 2.95 -4.39
N LYS A 78 7.68 3.07 -5.53
CA LYS A 78 7.97 1.92 -6.41
C LYS A 78 9.42 1.50 -6.23
N TRP A 79 9.64 0.23 -5.89
CA TRP A 79 10.97 -0.33 -5.73
C TRP A 79 11.21 -1.41 -6.77
N LYS A 80 12.39 -1.37 -7.38
CA LYS A 80 12.87 -2.41 -8.30
C LYS A 80 13.69 -3.43 -7.51
N MET A 81 13.11 -4.61 -7.30
CA MET A 81 13.83 -5.78 -6.80
C MET A 81 14.50 -6.51 -7.96
N GLU A 82 15.44 -7.40 -7.66
CA GLU A 82 16.18 -8.17 -8.67
C GLU A 82 15.26 -8.91 -9.67
N THR A 83 14.12 -9.41 -9.19
CA THR A 83 13.20 -10.25 -9.97
C THR A 83 11.82 -9.63 -10.20
N ALA A 84 11.50 -8.49 -9.58
CA ALA A 84 10.16 -7.91 -9.64
C ALA A 84 10.14 -6.42 -9.30
N GLU A 85 9.15 -5.71 -9.84
CA GLU A 85 8.79 -4.37 -9.36
C GLU A 85 7.71 -4.49 -8.29
N VAL A 86 7.87 -3.74 -7.21
CA VAL A 86 6.97 -3.78 -6.05
C VAL A 86 6.61 -2.35 -5.66
N TYR A 87 5.32 -2.06 -5.59
CA TYR A 87 4.86 -0.85 -4.93
C TYR A 87 4.79 -1.09 -3.42
N ASN A 88 5.18 -0.09 -2.63
CA ASN A 88 5.21 -0.17 -1.18
C ASN A 88 4.46 1.01 -0.59
N ILE A 89 3.50 0.74 0.28
CA ILE A 89 2.94 1.76 1.16
C ILE A 89 3.83 1.83 2.40
N THR A 90 4.43 2.98 2.65
CA THR A 90 5.39 3.27 3.73
C THR A 90 4.91 4.44 4.57
N ASP A 91 5.67 4.78 5.62
CA ASP A 91 5.47 5.96 6.48
C ASP A 91 4.09 5.93 7.17
N GLY A 92 3.98 5.31 8.35
CA GLY A 92 2.71 5.04 9.05
C GLY A 92 2.28 3.57 9.06
N TRP A 93 2.92 2.72 8.22
CA TRP A 93 2.55 1.31 8.13
C TRP A 93 2.89 0.50 9.39
N ASN A 94 4.03 0.77 10.02
CA ASN A 94 4.42 0.06 11.24
C ASN A 94 3.46 0.37 12.38
N GLU A 95 3.09 1.64 12.52
CA GLU A 95 2.11 2.12 13.48
C GLU A 95 0.76 1.44 13.25
N LEU A 96 0.31 1.32 12.00
CA LEU A 96 -0.89 0.57 11.65
C LEU A 96 -0.76 -0.91 12.07
N VAL A 97 0.37 -1.57 11.79
CA VAL A 97 0.61 -2.97 12.20
C VAL A 97 0.55 -3.12 13.72
N GLU A 98 1.12 -2.18 14.47
CA GLU A 98 1.16 -2.15 15.93
C GLU A 98 -0.25 -1.94 16.53
N ASP A 99 -1.00 -0.96 16.03
CA ASP A 99 -2.37 -0.65 16.45
C ASP A 99 -3.30 -1.85 16.22
N ASN A 100 -3.11 -2.53 15.10
CA ASN A 100 -3.87 -3.72 14.73
C ASN A 100 -3.35 -5.02 15.37
N LYS A 101 -2.24 -4.94 16.14
CA LYS A 101 -1.60 -6.06 16.84
C LYS A 101 -1.27 -7.24 15.93
N TRP A 102 -0.94 -6.97 14.67
CA TRP A 102 -0.58 -8.02 13.72
C TRP A 102 0.79 -8.57 14.04
N LYS A 103 0.92 -9.90 14.03
CA LYS A 103 2.15 -10.60 14.39
C LYS A 103 2.69 -11.40 13.22
N LYS A 104 3.99 -11.66 13.25
CA LYS A 104 4.60 -12.66 12.35
C LYS A 104 3.89 -13.99 12.52
N ASP A 105 3.80 -14.73 11.42
CA ASP A 105 3.16 -16.05 11.30
C ASP A 105 1.64 -16.06 11.55
N GLN A 106 1.04 -14.90 11.84
CA GLN A 106 -0.41 -14.74 11.87
C GLN A 106 -0.95 -14.67 10.43
N LYS A 107 -1.97 -15.47 10.14
CA LYS A 107 -2.68 -15.39 8.86
C LYS A 107 -3.68 -14.24 8.90
N VAL A 108 -3.33 -13.14 8.27
CA VAL A 108 -4.22 -11.99 8.07
C VAL A 108 -4.46 -11.84 6.57
N LEU A 109 -5.67 -12.14 6.10
CA LEU A 109 -6.05 -11.94 4.72
C LEU A 109 -6.64 -10.53 4.56
N VAL A 110 -6.11 -9.76 3.60
CA VAL A 110 -6.56 -8.40 3.35
C VAL A 110 -6.85 -8.19 1.86
N GLN A 111 -7.80 -7.30 1.59
CA GLN A 111 -7.99 -6.68 0.30
C GLN A 111 -7.55 -5.22 0.38
N LEU A 112 -6.78 -4.80 -0.61
CA LEU A 112 -6.43 -3.41 -0.81
C LEU A 112 -7.24 -2.87 -1.99
N TRP A 113 -7.95 -1.78 -1.73
CA TRP A 113 -8.71 -1.03 -2.70
C TRP A 113 -8.07 0.34 -2.84
N SER A 114 -8.18 0.93 -4.03
CA SER A 114 -7.86 2.34 -4.23
C SER A 114 -9.09 3.09 -4.68
N PHE A 115 -9.10 4.40 -4.42
CA PHE A 115 -10.12 5.31 -4.90
C PHE A 115 -9.54 6.72 -4.98
N ARG A 116 -10.25 7.61 -5.67
CA ARG A 116 -9.88 9.01 -5.80
C ARG A 116 -10.82 9.87 -4.97
N ARG A 117 -10.26 10.91 -4.36
CA ARG A 117 -11.03 11.98 -3.71
C ARG A 117 -10.30 13.28 -3.93
N ASN A 118 -10.96 14.23 -4.59
CA ASN A 118 -10.32 15.48 -5.03
C ASN A 118 -9.02 15.23 -5.82
N HIS A 119 -9.05 14.24 -6.73
CA HIS A 119 -7.92 13.77 -7.55
C HIS A 119 -6.73 13.14 -6.79
N LYS A 120 -6.74 13.11 -5.46
CA LYS A 120 -5.70 12.44 -4.66
C LYS A 120 -5.98 10.94 -4.59
N LEU A 121 -4.91 10.15 -4.55
CA LEU A 121 -4.96 8.70 -4.38
C LEU A 121 -5.20 8.36 -2.90
N TYR A 122 -6.24 7.55 -2.67
CA TYR A 122 -6.53 6.96 -1.38
C TYR A 122 -6.52 5.44 -1.51
N PHE A 123 -6.21 4.77 -0.40
CA PHE A 123 -6.39 3.35 -0.24
C PHE A 123 -7.44 3.03 0.83
N ALA A 124 -8.12 1.89 0.68
CA ALA A 124 -8.90 1.28 1.74
C ALA A 124 -8.39 -0.15 1.95
N LEU A 125 -8.08 -0.47 3.21
CA LEU A 125 -7.59 -1.78 3.62
C LEU A 125 -8.70 -2.54 4.33
N VAL A 126 -9.24 -3.54 3.65
CA VAL A 126 -10.30 -4.39 4.19
C VAL A 126 -9.68 -5.67 4.71
N LYS A 127 -9.87 -5.95 6.01
CA LYS A 127 -9.49 -7.23 6.60
C LYS A 127 -10.60 -8.24 6.34
N LEU A 128 -10.26 -9.37 5.72
CA LEU A 128 -11.20 -10.46 5.52
C LEU A 128 -11.17 -11.37 6.76
N SER A 129 -12.28 -11.45 7.49
CA SER A 129 -12.49 -12.53 8.43
C SER A 129 -12.72 -13.82 7.65
N LYS A 130 -12.05 -14.90 8.07
CA LYS A 130 -12.68 -16.20 7.88
C LYS A 130 -13.79 -16.23 8.91
N ASP A 131 -15.03 -16.33 8.47
CA ASP A 131 -16.11 -16.75 9.37
C ASP A 131 -15.61 -18.01 10.08
N GLU A 132 -15.63 -17.99 11.41
CA GLU A 132 -15.29 -19.12 12.28
C GLU A 132 -16.25 -20.31 12.05
#